data_AF-A0A497NEB9-F1
#
_entry.id   AF-A0A497NEB9-F1
#
_cell.length_a   1.000
_cell.length_b   1.000
_cell.length_c   1.000
_cell.angle_alpha   90.00
_cell.angle_beta   90.00
_cell.angle_gamma   90.00
#
_symmetry.space_group_name_H-M   'P 1'
#
loop_
_entity.id
_entity.type
_entity.pdbx_description
1 polymer ?
#
loop_
_entity_poly.entity_id
_entity_poly.type
_entity_poly.pdbx_seq_one_letter_code
_entity_poly.pdbx_strand_id
1 'polypeptide(L)' 'MSRGARGLEGWTVIDATGLVLGRMASIVAKRLLMGERIAIINAEKAVISGKKKAIVNRYKDRLQIGH' A
#
# COMPACT_ATOMS: atom_id res chain seq x y z
N MET A 1 -27.40 6.12 -23.23
CA MET A 1 -26.68 7.04 -22.31
C MET A 1 -25.54 6.27 -21.64
N SER A 2 -24.38 6.20 -22.28
CA SER A 2 -23.20 5.49 -21.80
C SER A 2 -22.39 6.40 -20.87
N ARG A 3 -22.66 6.35 -19.56
CA ARG A 3 -21.68 6.82 -18.54
C ARG A 3 -20.65 5.71 -18.32
N GLY A 4 -19.87 5.40 -19.34
CA GLY A 4 -18.74 4.47 -19.24
C GLY A 4 -17.53 5.21 -18.67
N ALA A 5 -17.07 4.77 -17.49
CA ALA A 5 -15.74 5.00 -16.93
C ALA A 5 -15.00 6.33 -17.30
N ARG A 6 -15.25 7.41 -16.56
CA ARG A 6 -14.20 8.43 -16.32
C ARG A 6 -13.32 8.05 -15.11
N GLY A 7 -13.04 6.75 -14.98
CA GLY A 7 -12.39 6.18 -13.82
C GLY A 7 -10.88 6.25 -13.95
N LEU A 8 -10.22 6.97 -13.03
CA LEU A 8 -8.77 6.91 -12.79
C LEU A 8 -7.88 7.13 -14.03
N GLU A 9 -8.31 7.95 -15.00
CA GLU A 9 -7.46 8.30 -16.15
C GLU A 9 -6.13 8.92 -15.65
N GLY A 10 -5.01 8.34 -16.11
CA GLY A 10 -3.67 8.75 -15.69
C GLY A 10 -3.20 8.20 -14.34
N TRP A 11 -3.93 7.27 -13.72
CA TRP A 11 -3.47 6.58 -12.52
C TRP A 11 -2.97 5.18 -12.86
N THR A 12 -1.91 4.75 -12.17
CA THR A 12 -1.52 3.34 -12.17
C THR A 12 -2.30 2.59 -11.10
N VAL A 13 -3.02 1.55 -11.50
CA VAL A 13 -3.74 0.67 -10.59
C VAL A 13 -2.86 -0.51 -10.19
N ILE A 14 -2.74 -0.78 -8.89
CA ILE A 14 -1.99 -1.90 -8.32
C ILE A 14 -2.95 -2.80 -7.54
N ASP A 15 -3.02 -4.07 -7.91
CA ASP A 15 -3.71 -5.10 -7.12
C ASP A 15 -2.79 -5.61 -6.00
N ALA A 16 -3.22 -5.45 -4.75
CA ALA A 16 -2.43 -5.83 -3.59
C ALA A 16 -2.53 -7.32 -3.23
N THR A 17 -3.36 -8.09 -3.94
CA THR A 17 -3.57 -9.53 -3.66
C THR A 17 -2.25 -10.30 -3.69
N GLY A 18 -1.87 -10.89 -2.55
CA GLY A 18 -0.62 -11.67 -2.43
C GLY A 18 0.66 -10.83 -2.36
N LEU A 19 0.59 -9.51 -2.52
CA LEU A 19 1.76 -8.64 -2.42
C LEU A 19 2.16 -8.47 -0.96
N VAL A 20 3.47 -8.49 -0.70
CA VAL A 20 3.98 -8.22 0.64
C VAL A 20 3.85 -6.71 0.92
N LEU A 21 3.01 -6.35 1.89
CA LEU A 21 2.61 -4.98 2.19
C LEU A 21 3.81 -4.04 2.36
N GLY A 22 4.81 -4.46 3.15
CA GLY A 22 6.01 -3.64 3.37
C GLY A 22 6.81 -3.39 2.08
N ARG A 23 6.99 -4.42 1.25
CA ARG A 23 7.74 -4.30 -0.02
C ARG A 23 6.99 -3.43 -1.02
N MET A 24 5.68 -3.66 -1.15
CA MET A 24 4.81 -2.85 -2.01
C MET A 24 4.85 -1.38 -1.59
N ALA A 25 4.70 -1.08 -0.29
CA ALA A 25 4.68 0.28 0.22
C ALA A 25 5.99 1.03 -0.10
N SER A 26 7.16 0.40 0.04
CA SER A 26 8.45 1.03 -0.30
C SER A 26 8.56 1.41 -1.78
N ILE A 27 8.04 0.56 -2.69
CA ILE A 27 8.06 0.84 -4.13
C ILE A 27 7.05 1.94 -4.47
N VAL A 28 5.83 1.83 -3.95
CA VAL A 28 4.77 2.83 -4.17
C VAL A 28 5.21 4.20 -3.67
N ALA A 29 5.79 4.29 -2.47
CA ALA A 29 6.28 5.55 -1.93
C ALA A 29 7.26 6.26 -2.87
N LYS A 30 8.22 5.53 -3.45
CA LYS A 30 9.17 6.10 -4.42
C LYS A 30 8.47 6.63 -5.68
N ARG A 31 7.50 5.89 -6.19
CA ARG A 31 6.73 6.27 -7.38
C ARG A 31 5.85 7.50 -7.13
N LEU A 32 5.23 7.58 -5.95
CA LEU A 32 4.49 8.76 -5.51
C LEU A 32 5.40 10.01 -5.44
N LEU A 33 6.63 9.87 -4.93
CA LEU A 33 7.62 10.95 -4.90
C LEU A 33 8.05 11.41 -6.31
N MET A 34 7.97 10.52 -7.31
CA MET A 34 8.22 10.83 -8.72
C MET A 34 7.01 11.48 -9.42
N GLY A 35 5.92 11.77 -8.68
CA GLY A 35 4.74 12.44 -9.19
C GLY A 35 3.68 11.51 -9.78
N GLU A 36 3.85 10.19 -9.67
CA GLU A 36 2.86 9.24 -10.17
C GLU A 36 1.62 9.20 -9.27
N ARG A 37 0.44 9.05 -9.87
CA ARG A 37 -0.81 8.79 -9.15
C ARG A 37 -1.09 7.29 -9.14
N ILE A 38 -1.26 6.71 -7.96
CA ILE A 38 -1.41 5.27 -7.80
C ILE A 38 -2.67 4.96 -7.01
N ALA A 39 -3.50 4.06 -7.55
CA ALA A 39 -4.65 3.48 -6.86
C ALA A 39 -4.32 2.03 -6.47
N ILE A 40 -4.44 1.69 -5.19
CA ILE A 40 -4.27 0.31 -4.73
C ILE A 40 -5.65 -0.30 -4.51
N ILE A 41 -5.90 -1.45 -5.12
CA ILE A 41 -7.14 -2.23 -4.97
C ILE A 41 -6.86 -3.55 -4.24
N ASN A 42 -7.91 -4.15 -3.67
CA ASN A 42 -7.82 -5.37 -2.86
C ASN A 42 -6.78 -5.29 -1.73
N ALA A 43 -6.64 -4.12 -1.10
CA ALA A 43 -5.63 -3.86 -0.07
C ALA A 43 -5.75 -4.81 1.15
N GLU A 44 -6.97 -5.29 1.43
CA GLU A 44 -7.26 -6.28 2.46
C GLU A 44 -6.63 -7.66 2.19
N LYS A 45 -6.24 -7.94 0.94
CA LYS A 45 -5.60 -9.19 0.51
C LYS A 45 -4.07 -9.12 0.46
N ALA A 46 -3.49 -8.00 0.90
CA ALA A 46 -2.05 -7.86 1.04
C ALA A 46 -1.49 -8.77 2.15
N VAL A 47 -0.29 -9.31 1.92
CA VAL A 47 0.36 -10.24 2.83
C VAL A 47 1.36 -9.50 3.73
N ILE A 48 1.37 -9.82 5.01
CA ILE A 48 2.41 -9.38 5.93
C ILE A 48 3.35 -10.58 6.17
N SER A 49 4.56 -10.52 5.62
CA SER A 49 5.56 -11.57 5.80
C SER A 49 6.33 -11.37 7.11
N GLY A 50 6.37 -12.40 7.97
CA GLY A 50 7.17 -12.43 9.20
C GLY A 50 6.40 -12.89 10.44
N LYS A 51 7.09 -13.06 11.57
CA LYS A 51 6.46 -13.46 12.84
C LYS A 51 5.56 -12.33 13.35
N LYS A 52 4.25 -12.59 13.44
CA LYS A 52 3.22 -11.63 13.88
C LYS A 52 3.62 -10.80 15.11
N LYS A 53 4.18 -11.44 16.14
CA LYS A 53 4.65 -10.76 17.37
C LYS A 53 5.74 -9.71 17.10
N ALA A 54 6.71 -10.02 16.26
CA ALA A 54 7.81 -9.10 15.93
C ALA A 54 7.29 -7.87 15.17
N ILE A 55 6.32 -8.08 14.28
CA ILE A 55 5.72 -6.99 13.51
C ILE A 55 4.90 -6.09 14.42
N VAL A 56 4.00 -6.67 15.22
CA VAL A 56 3.20 -5.89 16.17
C VAL A 56 4.07 -5.11 17.15
N ASN A 57 5.11 -5.72 17.72
CA ASN A 57 6.03 -5.02 18.62
C ASN A 57 6.72 -3.86 17.91
N ARG A 58 7.27 -4.07 16.71
CA ARG A 58 7.92 -2.99 15.94
C ARG A 58 6.99 -1.80 15.69
N TYR A 59 5.70 -2.04 15.43
CA TYR A 59 4.73 -0.97 15.27
C TYR A 59 4.41 -0.26 16.60
N LYS A 60 4.28 -1.02 17.70
CA LYS A 60 4.09 -0.45 19.04
C LYS A 60 5.28 0.39 19.48
N ASP A 61 6.49 -0.12 19.29
CA ASP A 61 7.73 0.58 19.62
C ASP A 61 7.80 1.91 18.86
N ARG A 62 7.45 1.90 17.56
CA ARG A 62 7.36 3.13 16.74
C ARG A 62 6.33 4.14 17.26
N LEU A 63 5.25 3.69 17.89
CA LEU A 63 4.23 4.56 18.48
C LEU A 63 4.64 5.09 19.87
N GLN A 64 5.57 4.44 20.55
CA GLN A 64 6.05 4.84 21.88
C GLN A 64 7.15 5.92 21.84
N ILE A 65 7.80 6.16 20.69
CA ILE A 65 8.89 7.14 20.53
C ILE A 65 8.41 8.62 20.55
N GLY A 66 7.15 8.87 20.92
CA GLY A 66 6.52 10.19 20.94
C GLY A 66 6.38 10.83 22.33
N HIS A 67 7.03 10.30 23.38
CA HIS A 67 7.14 10.92 24.70
C HIS A 67 8.57 11.36 24.99
#